data_AF-A0A1Y6EQN3-F1
#
_entry.id   AF-A0A1Y6EQN3-F1
#
_cell.length_a   1.000
_cell.length_b   1.000
_cell.length_c   1.000
_cell.angle_alpha   90.00
_cell.angle_beta   90.00
_cell.angle_gamma   90.00
#
_symmetry.space_group_name_H-M   'P 1'
#
loop_
_entity.id
_entity.type
_entity.pdbx_description
1 polymer ?
#
loop_
_entity_poly.entity_id
_entity_poly.type
_entity_poly.pdbx_seq_one_letter_code
_entity_poly.pdbx_strand_id
1 'polypeptide(L)'
;MSEKKAFERKVEGQLEEWEAELDKMKAKAKQSSGEAEIKSKEKARDLEHRIEEGRRKLDALKQAGADGWQNVEKEIKSSWKDFKTNF
;
A
#
# COMPACT_ATOMS: atom_id res chain seq x y z
N MET A 1 -15.39 0.91 -18.93
CA MET A 1 -14.12 1.35 -18.32
C MET A 1 -12.97 0.68 -19.05
N SER A 2 -11.82 1.33 -19.22
CA SER A 2 -10.61 0.64 -19.69
C SER A 2 -10.03 -0.24 -18.56
N GLU A 3 -9.27 -1.27 -18.93
CA GLU A 3 -8.57 -2.15 -17.97
C GLU A 3 -7.66 -1.34 -17.04
N LYS A 4 -6.95 -0.35 -17.60
CA LYS A 4 -6.15 0.60 -16.83
C LYS A 4 -6.96 1.31 -15.72
N LYS A 5 -8.13 1.88 -16.04
CA LYS A 5 -8.97 2.59 -15.05
C LYS A 5 -9.53 1.65 -13.99
N ALA A 6 -9.86 0.41 -14.35
CA ALA A 6 -10.29 -0.59 -13.38
C ALA A 6 -9.13 -0.96 -12.43
N PHE A 7 -7.91 -1.08 -12.97
CA PHE A 7 -6.72 -1.34 -12.18
C PHE A 7 -6.34 -0.16 -11.28
N GLU A 8 -6.39 1.09 -11.77
CA GLU A 8 -6.19 2.31 -10.95
C GLU A 8 -7.12 2.33 -9.73
N ARG A 9 -8.42 2.09 -9.91
CA ARG A 9 -9.39 2.03 -8.81
C ARG A 9 -9.09 0.91 -7.81
N LYS A 10 -8.64 -0.24 -8.31
CA LYS A 10 -8.24 -1.36 -7.46
C LYS A 10 -7.01 -1.01 -6.61
N VAL A 11 -6.05 -0.29 -7.20
CA VAL A 11 -4.87 0.19 -6.49
C VAL A 11 -5.26 1.20 -5.42
N GLU A 12 -6.08 2.18 -5.77
CA GLU A 12 -6.59 3.20 -4.86
C GLU A 12 -7.34 2.58 -3.67
N GLY A 13 -8.28 1.65 -3.92
CA GLY A 13 -9.02 0.99 -2.84
C GLY A 13 -8.16 0.14 -1.90
N GLN A 14 -7.12 -0.54 -2.41
CA GLN A 14 -6.19 -1.27 -1.55
C GLN A 14 -5.34 -0.34 -0.67
N LEU A 15 -4.96 0.84 -1.18
CA LEU A 15 -4.22 1.84 -0.41
C LEU A 15 -5.11 2.44 0.69
N GLU A 16 -6.37 2.73 0.39
CA GLU A 16 -7.35 3.17 1.39
C GLU A 16 -7.55 2.13 2.50
N GLU A 17 -7.62 0.84 2.14
CA GLU A 17 -7.69 -0.27 3.12
C GLU A 17 -6.45 -0.28 4.04
N TRP A 18 -5.26 -0.19 3.47
CA TRP A 18 -4.01 -0.15 4.24
C TRP A 18 -3.88 1.10 5.11
N GLU A 19 -4.38 2.25 4.66
CA GLU A 19 -4.42 3.47 5.47
C GLU A 19 -5.32 3.30 6.70
N ALA A 20 -6.49 2.68 6.55
CA ALA A 20 -7.35 2.37 7.67
C ALA A 20 -6.70 1.35 8.64
N GLU A 21 -5.98 0.36 8.12
CA GLU A 21 -5.21 -0.58 8.94
C GLU A 21 -4.06 0.11 9.70
N LEU A 22 -3.36 1.04 9.04
CA LEU A 22 -2.31 1.85 9.64
C LEU A 22 -2.84 2.68 10.80
N ASP A 23 -3.98 3.34 10.62
CA ASP A 23 -4.61 4.14 11.67
C ASP A 23 -5.01 3.28 12.87
N LYS A 24 -5.54 2.07 12.60
CA LYS A 24 -5.85 1.10 13.65
C LYS A 24 -4.58 0.63 14.40
N MET A 25 -3.48 0.39 13.70
CA MET A 25 -2.21 0.01 14.32
C MET A 25 -1.62 1.15 15.16
N LYS A 26 -1.66 2.39 14.66
CA LYS A 26 -1.24 3.59 15.40
C LYS A 26 -2.08 3.80 16.66
N ALA A 27 -3.39 3.61 16.58
CA ALA A 27 -4.29 3.68 17.74
C ALA A 27 -3.97 2.58 18.77
N LYS A 28 -3.79 1.33 18.32
CA LYS A 28 -3.41 0.21 19.20
C LYS A 28 -2.06 0.43 19.86
N ALA A 29 -1.07 0.97 19.14
CA ALA A 29 0.23 1.31 19.70
C ALA A 29 0.10 2.32 20.85
N LYS A 30 -0.71 3.39 20.67
CA LYS A 30 -0.97 4.39 21.72
C LYS A 30 -1.67 3.81 22.96
N GLN A 31 -2.46 2.75 22.79
CA GLN A 31 -3.14 2.05 23.89
C GLN A 31 -2.29 0.96 24.56
N SER A 32 -1.19 0.57 23.91
CA SER A 32 -0.26 -0.47 24.40
C SER A 32 0.93 0.18 25.08
N SER A 33 1.70 -0.59 25.84
CA SER A 33 2.94 -0.13 26.46
C SER A 33 4.06 -1.17 26.33
N GLY A 34 5.32 -0.73 26.43
CA GLY A 34 6.48 -1.63 26.40
C GLY A 34 6.68 -2.29 25.04
N GLU A 35 7.01 -3.58 25.02
CA GLU A 35 7.32 -4.31 23.78
C GLU A 35 6.16 -4.35 22.78
N ALA A 36 4.92 -4.39 23.27
CA ALA A 36 3.73 -4.40 22.41
C ALA A 36 3.54 -3.07 21.66
N GLU A 37 3.88 -1.95 22.29
CA GLU A 37 3.89 -0.63 21.66
C GLU A 37 4.98 -0.55 20.58
N ILE A 38 6.21 -0.98 20.90
CA ILE A 38 7.35 -0.97 19.98
C ILE A 38 7.02 -1.78 18.71
N LYS A 39 6.58 -3.03 18.87
CA LYS A 39 6.23 -3.91 17.75
C LYS A 39 5.09 -3.34 16.90
N SER A 40 4.11 -2.69 17.53
CA SER A 40 2.99 -2.07 16.80
C SER A 40 3.46 -0.84 16.00
N LYS A 41 4.38 -0.04 16.56
CA LYS A 41 5.00 1.10 15.86
C LYS A 41 5.86 0.67 14.68
N GLU A 42 6.64 -0.40 14.83
CA GLU A 42 7.45 -0.96 13.74
C GLU A 42 6.58 -1.42 12.57
N LYS A 43 5.57 -2.27 12.85
CA LYS A 43 4.63 -2.71 11.81
C LYS A 43 3.87 -1.55 11.15
N ALA A 44 3.48 -0.54 11.92
CA ALA A 44 2.85 0.66 11.39
C ALA A 44 3.78 1.43 10.45
N ARG A 45 5.06 1.59 10.82
CA ARG A 45 6.05 2.25 9.98
C ARG A 45 6.29 1.51 8.66
N ASP A 46 6.36 0.18 8.71
CA ASP A 46 6.52 -0.63 7.50
C ASP A 46 5.32 -0.47 6.56
N LEU A 47 4.10 -0.52 7.11
CA LEU A 47 2.87 -0.33 6.34
C LEU A 47 2.76 1.10 5.77
N GLU A 48 3.14 2.12 6.54
CA GLU A 48 3.20 3.51 6.11
C GLU A 48 4.13 3.69 4.90
N HIS A 49 5.33 3.10 4.95
CA HIS A 49 6.26 3.14 3.82
C HIS A 49 5.66 2.49 2.57
N ARG A 50 4.94 1.37 2.71
CA ARG A 50 4.28 0.68 1.59
C ARG A 50 3.14 1.48 0.99
N ILE A 51 2.36 2.19 1.81
CA ILE A 51 1.32 3.11 1.34
C ILE A 51 1.96 4.23 0.52
N GLU A 52 3.04 4.83 1.00
CA GLU A 52 3.76 5.88 0.26
C GLU A 52 4.31 5.37 -1.09
N GLU A 53 4.96 4.21 -1.10
CA GLU A 53 5.44 3.58 -2.33
C GLU A 53 4.28 3.28 -3.29
N GLY A 54 3.19 2.74 -2.77
CA GLY A 54 2.01 2.40 -3.55
C GLY A 54 1.32 3.64 -4.15
N ARG A 55 1.23 4.75 -3.40
CA ARG A 55 0.73 6.04 -3.91
C ARG A 55 1.58 6.57 -5.06
N ARG A 56 2.92 6.54 -4.93
CA ARG A 56 3.83 6.92 -6.03
C ARG A 56 3.65 6.06 -7.27
N LYS A 57 3.47 4.75 -7.09
CA LYS A 57 3.21 3.82 -8.21
C LYS A 57 1.82 4.04 -8.83
N LEU A 58 0.81 4.38 -8.04
CA LEU A 58 -0.51 4.76 -8.55
C LEU A 58 -0.43 6.04 -9.38
N ASP A 59 0.35 7.04 -8.95
CA ASP A 59 0.56 8.25 -9.75
C ASP A 59 1.29 7.94 -11.06
N ALA A 60 2.33 7.09 -11.02
CA ALA A 60 3.02 6.63 -12.22
C ALA A 60 2.06 5.87 -13.16
N LEU A 61 1.17 5.03 -12.60
CA LEU A 61 0.13 4.34 -13.37
C LEU A 61 -0.83 5.33 -14.02
N LYS A 62 -1.33 6.32 -13.27
CA LYS A 62 -2.22 7.38 -13.78
C LYS A 62 -1.58 8.15 -14.94
N GLN A 63 -0.27 8.44 -14.84
CA GLN A 63 0.50 9.13 -15.88
C GLN A 63 0.90 8.25 -17.08
N ALA A 64 0.94 6.92 -16.92
CA ALA A 64 1.37 6.01 -17.97
C ALA A 64 0.42 6.03 -19.19
N GLY A 65 0.99 6.01 -20.39
CA GLY A 65 0.24 5.84 -21.64
C GLY A 65 -0.30 4.42 -21.83
N ALA A 66 -1.03 4.20 -22.92
CA ALA A 66 -1.65 2.91 -23.25
C ALA A 66 -0.65 1.73 -23.34
N ASP A 67 0.59 2.01 -23.74
CA ASP A 67 1.63 0.98 -23.91
C ASP A 67 2.50 0.78 -22.64
N GLY A 68 2.48 1.71 -21.70
CA GLY A 68 3.36 1.71 -20.53
C GLY A 68 2.72 1.21 -19.23
N TRP A 69 1.39 1.29 -19.12
CA TRP A 69 0.70 1.02 -17.85
C TRP A 69 0.77 -0.45 -17.41
N GLN A 70 0.88 -1.39 -18.35
CA GLN A 70 0.98 -2.83 -18.04
C GLN A 70 2.30 -3.19 -17.32
N ASN A 71 3.38 -2.45 -17.58
CA ASN A 71 4.64 -2.65 -16.85
C ASN A 71 4.50 -2.18 -15.40
N VAL A 72 3.91 -0.99 -15.21
CA VAL A 72 3.61 -0.44 -13.87
C VAL A 72 2.66 -1.36 -13.10
N GLU A 73 1.66 -1.95 -13.77
CA GLU A 73 0.77 -2.96 -13.17
C GLU A 73 1.54 -4.17 -12.64
N LYS A 74 2.47 -4.73 -13.43
CA LYS A 74 3.28 -5.88 -13.01
C LYS A 74 4.14 -5.54 -11.79
N GLU A 75 4.76 -4.37 -11.77
CA GLU A 75 5.57 -3.90 -10.65
C GLU A 75 4.74 -3.70 -9.38
N ILE A 76 3.52 -3.17 -9.48
CA ILE A 76 2.60 -3.04 -8.34
C ILE A 76 2.21 -4.44 -7.83
N LYS A 77 1.79 -5.35 -8.72
CA LYS A 77 1.41 -6.71 -8.36
C LYS A 77 2.54 -7.47 -7.68
N SER A 78 3.78 -7.34 -8.18
CA SER A 78 4.95 -7.97 -7.58
C SER A 78 5.20 -7.42 -6.18
N SER A 79 5.32 -6.10 -6.02
CA SER A 79 5.60 -5.50 -4.72
C SER A 79 4.55 -5.84 -3.66
N TRP A 80 3.28 -5.91 -4.04
CA TRP A 80 2.21 -6.30 -3.13
C TRP A 80 2.24 -7.78 -2.76
N LYS A 81 2.59 -8.66 -3.71
CA LYS A 81 2.78 -10.09 -3.41
C LYS A 81 3.95 -10.30 -2.45
N ASP A 82 5.05 -9.61 -2.71
CA ASP A 82 6.25 -9.67 -1.86
C ASP A 82 5.95 -9.16 -0.45
N PHE A 83 5.19 -8.06 -0.35
CA PHE A 83 4.71 -7.53 0.93
C PHE A 83 3.84 -8.55 1.68
N LYS A 84 2.78 -9.09 1.04
CA LYS A 84 1.89 -10.08 1.68
C LYS A 84 2.59 -11.36 2.12
N THR A 85 3.74 -11.67 1.53
CA THR A 85 4.55 -12.84 1.92
C THR A 85 5.42 -12.55 3.14
N ASN A 86 5.87 -11.30 3.30
CA ASN A 86 6.81 -10.88 4.34
C ASN A 86 6.17 -10.17 5.54
N PHE A 87 4.89 -9.80 5.47
CA PHE A 87 4.14 -9.04 6.48
C PHE A 87 3.31 -9.93 7.42
#